data_AF-A0A915KUT8-F1
#
_entry.id   AF-A0A915KUT8-F1
#
_cell.length_a   1.000
_cell.length_b   1.000
_cell.length_c   1.000
_cell.angle_alpha   90.00
_cell.angle_beta   90.00
_cell.angle_gamma   90.00
#
_symmetry.space_group_name_H-M   'P 1'
#
loop_
_entity.id
_entity.type
_entity.pdbx_description
1 polymer ?
#
loop_
_entity_poly.entity_id
_entity_poly.type
_entity_poly.pdbx_seq_one_letter_code
_entity_poly.pdbx_strand_id
1 'polypeptide(L)'
;MVDFTDEEGYGRYLDLHESFMKYSNLKGISKIDYLCYLSNFDKLFEFPKDRKNNEYKRYLENLTEYLSDYLMRVRPLTDLNSVSWSFLSD
;
A
#
# COMPACT_ATOMS: atom_id res chain seq x y z
N MET A 1 -6.65 -10.80 -20.11
CA MET A 1 -7.21 -9.47 -19.84
C MET A 1 -6.52 -8.97 -18.59
N VAL A 2 -6.25 -7.68 -18.43
CA VAL A 2 -5.71 -7.20 -17.15
C VAL A 2 -6.88 -7.20 -16.17
N ASP A 3 -6.82 -8.05 -15.15
CA ASP A 3 -7.92 -8.24 -14.22
C ASP A 3 -7.88 -7.12 -13.17
N PHE A 4 -8.95 -6.35 -13.07
CA PHE A 4 -9.22 -5.38 -12.01
C PHE A 4 -10.47 -5.84 -11.25
N THR A 5 -10.55 -5.54 -9.95
CA THR A 5 -11.80 -5.73 -9.22
C THR A 5 -12.83 -4.67 -9.61
N ASP A 6 -14.09 -4.91 -9.29
CA ASP A 6 -15.16 -3.93 -9.53
C ASP A 6 -14.92 -2.63 -8.74
N GLU A 7 -14.36 -2.76 -7.54
CA GLU A 7 -13.96 -1.66 -6.65
C GLU A 7 -12.82 -0.81 -7.25
N GLU A 8 -11.89 -1.43 -7.99
CA GLU A 8 -10.78 -0.75 -8.66
C GLU A 8 -11.24 0.02 -9.91
N GLY A 9 -12.40 -0.32 -10.48
CA GLY A 9 -13.01 0.41 -11.59
C GLY A 9 -12.11 0.54 -12.81
N TYR A 10 -11.47 -0.56 -13.23
CA TYR A 10 -10.51 -0.62 -14.35
C TYR A 10 -9.32 0.35 -14.21
N GLY A 11 -8.76 0.47 -13.00
CA GLY A 11 -7.61 1.33 -12.75
C GLY A 11 -7.97 2.77 -12.40
N ARG A 12 -9.25 3.05 -12.11
CA ARG A 12 -9.72 4.38 -11.69
C ARG A 12 -9.53 4.62 -10.19
N TYR A 13 -9.63 3.56 -9.39
CA TYR A 13 -9.57 3.62 -7.94
C TYR A 13 -8.62 2.56 -7.38
N LEU A 14 -8.03 2.85 -6.23
CA LEU A 14 -7.29 1.88 -5.43
C LEU A 14 -8.24 1.33 -4.36
N ASP A 15 -8.35 0.01 -4.29
CA ASP A 15 -9.04 -0.62 -3.17
C ASP A 15 -8.06 -0.82 -2.01
N LEU A 16 -8.08 0.13 -1.07
CA LEU A 16 -7.28 0.07 0.15
C LEU A 16 -8.04 -0.51 1.34
N HIS A 17 -9.25 -1.04 1.15
CA HIS A 17 -10.05 -1.59 2.24
C HIS A 17 -9.39 -2.82 2.87
N GLU A 18 -8.84 -3.73 2.05
CA GLU A 18 -8.10 -4.88 2.58
C GLU A 18 -6.86 -4.48 3.38
N SER A 19 -6.11 -3.49 2.88
CA SER A 19 -4.93 -2.95 3.58
C SER A 19 -5.33 -2.32 4.91
N PHE A 20 -6.45 -1.59 4.95
CA PHE A 20 -7.00 -1.05 6.20
C PHE A 20 -7.38 -2.14 7.20
N MET A 21 -8.02 -3.23 6.77
CA MET A 21 -8.37 -4.34 7.65
C MET A 21 -7.12 -5.00 8.25
N LYS A 22 -6.05 -5.14 7.46
CA LYS A 22 -4.74 -5.62 7.95
C LYS A 22 -4.13 -4.63 8.94
N TYR A 23 -4.17 -3.33 8.64
CA TYR A 23 -3.66 -2.27 9.51
C TYR A 23 -4.39 -2.21 10.85
N SER A 24 -5.73 -2.29 10.84
CA SER A 24 -6.56 -2.21 12.05
C SER A 24 -6.34 -3.38 13.01
N ASN A 25 -5.80 -4.51 12.53
CA ASN A 25 -5.50 -5.69 13.34
C ASN A 25 -4.10 -5.66 13.97
N LEU A 26 -3.28 -4.65 13.65
CA LEU A 26 -1.92 -4.53 14.20
C LEU A 26 -1.94 -4.21 15.69
N LYS A 27 -1.13 -4.95 16.46
CA LYS A 27 -1.01 -4.73 17.90
C LYS A 27 -0.31 -3.41 18.21
N GLY A 28 -0.88 -2.66 19.15
CA GLY A 28 -0.29 -1.39 19.61
C GLY A 28 -0.64 -0.18 18.75
N ILE A 29 -1.51 -0.32 17.75
CA ILE A 29 -2.06 0.79 16.98
C ILE A 29 -3.40 1.23 17.60
N SER A 30 -3.60 2.55 17.65
CA SER A 30 -4.89 3.14 18.05
C SER A 30 -5.96 2.80 17.02
N LYS A 31 -7.17 2.47 17.47
CA LYS A 31 -8.30 2.27 16.54
C LYS A 31 -8.56 3.59 15.80
N ILE A 32 -8.41 3.56 14.48
CA ILE A 32 -8.72 4.67 13.59
C ILE A 32 -9.79 4.24 12.60
N ASP A 33 -10.55 5.19 12.08
CA ASP A 33 -11.49 4.93 10.99
C ASP A 33 -10.77 4.90 9.62
N TYR A 34 -11.52 4.52 8.59
CA TYR A 34 -10.98 4.36 7.24
C TYR A 34 -10.47 5.69 6.66
N LEU A 35 -11.16 6.81 6.91
CA LEU A 35 -10.75 8.12 6.40
C LEU A 35 -9.45 8.60 7.04
N CYS A 36 -9.28 8.38 8.34
CA CYS A 36 -8.04 8.64 9.05
C CYS A 36 -6.91 7.76 8.51
N TYR A 37 -7.17 6.48 8.23
CA TYR A 37 -6.20 5.61 7.58
C TYR A 37 -5.76 6.16 6.21
N LEU A 38 -6.71 6.53 5.33
CA LEU A 38 -6.41 7.10 4.02
C LEU A 38 -5.66 8.44 4.10
N SER A 39 -5.80 9.19 5.18
CA SER A 39 -5.07 10.45 5.40
C SER A 39 -3.62 10.25 5.86
N ASN A 40 -3.23 9.02 6.21
CA ASN A 40 -1.95 8.70 6.84
C ASN A 40 -1.23 7.47 6.25
N PHE A 41 -1.83 6.73 5.31
CA PHE A 41 -1.25 5.48 4.79
C PHE A 41 0.11 5.68 4.09
N ASP A 42 0.37 6.88 3.58
CA ASP A 42 1.62 7.30 2.93
C ASP A 42 2.62 7.96 3.90
N LYS A 43 2.21 8.29 5.12
CA LYS A 43 3.04 8.97 6.14
C LYS A 43 3.86 8.01 6.99
N LEU A 44 4.69 7.19 6.34
CA LEU A 44 5.45 6.11 6.98
C LEU A 44 6.52 6.60 8.00
N PHE A 45 6.96 7.84 7.87
CA PHE A 45 8.00 8.45 8.74
C PHE A 45 7.44 8.98 10.06
N GLU A 46 6.15 9.34 10.09
CA GLU A 46 5.46 9.80 11.31
C GLU A 46 5.12 8.63 12.25
N PHE A 47 5.28 7.40 11.76
CA PHE A 47 4.96 6.21 12.53
C PHE A 47 6.01 5.91 13.61
N PRO A 48 5.63 5.84 14.91
CA PRO A 48 6.56 5.63 16.01
C PRO A 48 7.39 4.35 15.84
N LYS A 49 8.71 4.42 16.08
CA LYS A 49 9.65 3.30 15.87
C LYS A 49 9.32 2.08 16.72
N ASP A 50 8.81 2.29 17.93
CA ASP A 50 8.32 1.28 18.88
C ASP A 50 7.15 0.45 18.33
N ARG A 51 6.41 0.99 17.36
CA ARG A 51 5.28 0.30 16.71
C ARG A 51 5.67 -0.38 15.39
N LYS A 52 6.92 -0.22 14.93
CA LYS A 52 7.46 -0.89 13.73
C LYS A 52 7.87 -2.33 14.05
N ASN A 53 6.90 -3.16 14.41
CA ASN A 53 7.10 -4.57 14.70
C ASN A 53 7.01 -5.43 13.41
N ASN A 54 7.21 -6.75 13.54
CA ASN A 54 7.12 -7.67 12.41
C ASN A 54 5.73 -7.71 11.74
N GLU A 55 4.65 -7.48 12.48
CA GLU A 55 3.29 -7.42 11.92
C GLU A 55 3.14 -6.17 11.03
N TYR A 56 3.64 -5.02 11.49
CA TYR A 56 3.66 -3.79 10.70
C TYR A 56 4.53 -3.93 9.45
N LYS A 57 5.68 -4.60 9.55
CA LYS A 57 6.51 -4.91 8.38
C LYS A 57 5.76 -5.75 7.35
N ARG A 58 5.08 -6.82 7.77
CA ARG A 58 4.25 -7.65 6.88
C ARG A 58 3.10 -6.88 6.25
N TYR A 59 2.48 -5.98 7.00
CA TYR A 59 1.47 -5.06 6.46
C TYR A 59 2.06 -4.20 5.33
N LEU A 60 3.25 -3.61 5.54
CA LEU A 60 3.92 -2.80 4.52
C LEU A 60 4.34 -3.61 3.30
N GLU A 61 4.84 -4.83 3.47
CA GLU A 61 5.17 -5.74 2.38
C GLU A 61 3.92 -6.02 1.52
N ASN A 62 2.80 -6.37 2.15
CA ASN A 62 1.53 -6.61 1.44
C ASN A 62 1.00 -5.36 0.73
N LEU A 63 1.10 -4.18 1.36
CA LEU A 63 0.68 -2.92 0.75
C LEU A 63 1.55 -2.58 -0.47
N THR A 64 2.86 -2.78 -0.35
CA THR A 64 3.81 -2.50 -1.43
C THR A 64 3.60 -3.43 -2.61
N GLU A 65 3.37 -4.72 -2.35
CA GLU A 65 3.03 -5.73 -3.36
C GLU A 65 1.75 -5.32 -4.11
N TYR A 66 0.68 -5.01 -3.38
CA TYR A 66 -0.59 -4.57 -3.98
C TYR A 66 -0.40 -3.33 -4.87
N LEU A 67 0.28 -2.30 -4.38
CA LEU A 67 0.49 -1.06 -5.14
C LEU A 67 1.37 -1.28 -6.38
N SER A 68 2.39 -2.15 -6.28
CA SER A 68 3.29 -2.46 -7.39
C SER A 68 2.55 -3.22 -8.49
N ASP A 69 1.80 -4.27 -8.12
CA ASP A 69 0.97 -5.03 -9.04
C ASP A 69 -0.10 -4.15 -9.70
N TYR A 70 -0.74 -3.28 -8.92
CA TYR A 70 -1.69 -2.31 -9.45
C TYR A 70 -1.05 -1.37 -10.47
N LEU A 71 0.15 -0.83 -10.19
CA LEU A 71 0.87 0.02 -11.12
C LEU A 71 1.24 -0.71 -12.43
N MET A 72 1.65 -1.98 -12.36
CA MET A 72 1.89 -2.82 -13.54
C MET A 72 0.63 -2.98 -14.38
N ARG A 73 -0.52 -3.19 -13.73
CA ARG A 73 -1.81 -3.37 -14.38
C ARG A 73 -2.31 -2.08 -15.05
N VAL A 74 -2.22 -0.94 -14.36
CA VAL A 74 -2.71 0.36 -14.87
C VAL A 74 -1.78 0.95 -15.93
N ARG A 75 -0.46 0.70 -15.83
CA ARG A 75 0.54 1.23 -16.75
C ARG A 75 1.44 0.13 -17.32
N PRO A 76 0.88 -0.80 -18.12
CA PRO A 76 1.61 -1.98 -18.60
C PRO A 76 2.81 -1.64 -19.51
N LEU A 77 2.84 -0.43 -20.08
CA LEU A 77 3.94 0.06 -20.92
C LEU A 77 5.08 0.73 -20.11
N THR A 78 4.95 0.85 -18.79
CA THR A 78 5.98 1.46 -17.95
C THR A 78 6.97 0.39 -17.51
N ASP A 79 8.26 0.61 -17.76
CA ASP A 79 9.32 -0.23 -17.21
C ASP A 79 9.51 0.08 -15.72
N LEU A 80 8.76 -0.62 -14.87
CA LEU A 80 8.87 -0.45 -13.42
C LEU A 80 10.23 -0.87 -12.86
N ASN A 81 11.00 -1.72 -13.55
CA ASN A 81 12.36 -2.02 -13.11
C ASN A 81 13.23 -0.77 -13.24
N SER A 82 13.14 -0.05 -14.36
CA SER A 82 13.87 1.22 -14.53
C SER A 82 13.53 2.24 -13.44
N VAL A 83 12.24 2.33 -13.08
CA VAL A 83 11.75 3.22 -12.03
C VAL A 83 12.26 2.78 -10.65
N SER A 84 12.20 1.49 -10.32
CA SER A 84 12.72 0.95 -9.06
C SER A 84 14.23 1.19 -8.91
N TRP A 85 15.01 0.98 -9.98
CA TRP A 85 16.44 1.26 -9.98
C TRP A 85 16.76 2.74 -9.74
N SER A 86 15.99 3.66 -10.34
CA SER A 86 16.19 5.10 -10.07
C SER A 86 15.98 5.48 -8.61
N PHE A 87 15.03 4.84 -7.92
CA PHE A 87 14.78 5.09 -6.49
C PHE A 87 15.86 4.53 -5.56
N LEU A 88 16.61 3.51 -5.99
CA LEU A 88 17.69 2.89 -5.20
C LEU A 88 19.06 3.54 -5.45
N SER A 89 19.19 4.34 -6.51
CA SER A 89 20.43 5.06 -6.85
C SER A 89 20.55 6.45 -6.21
N ASP A 90 19.49 6.93 -5.56
CA ASP A 90 19.47 8.15 -4.72
C ASP A 90 19.65 7.81 -3.23
#